data_AF-Q4C270-F1
#
_entry.id   AF-Q4C270-F1
#
_cell.length_a   1.000
_cell.length_b   1.000
_cell.length_c   1.000
_cell.angle_alpha   90.00
_cell.angle_beta   90.00
_cell.angle_gamma   90.00
#
_symmetry.space_group_name_H-M   'P 1'
#
loop_
_entity.id
_entity.type
_entity.pdbx_description
1 polymer ?
#
loop_
_entity_poly.entity_id
_entity_poly.type
_entity_poly.pdbx_seq_one_letter_code
_entity_poly.pdbx_strand_id
1 'polypeptide(L)'
;MERVIAPQTIKTGIWRCLKAGVNPEFPEQGTPQGGVVSPLLANVALDGIEDIHYSIRYADDMVVILKPKDDADKILKDIQEFLAARGLKVSEKKTKLVRATEGFDFLGWHFKVQTNGKFRCVPSEDNYRTFRQKVKDIVNCSNYGAKVKAKKLAPLVRGWRNYHRYCKMDGSRFSLWRTAHRAFKVFNKEKKLNRYKASELIKKAFPAVSRSENSHVNVKGNKSPYDGDTLYWSKRNSKLYDGATSKCLKRQHHSCGHCGLKFMDDERVQLHHIDGNHDNWEPKNLIAVHHSCHQHIHTGKTGKV
;
A
#
# COMPACT_ATOMS: atom_id res chain seq x y z
N MET A 1 -26.06 0.26 -15.86
CA MET A 1 -25.58 -0.76 -14.90
C MET A 1 -26.52 -1.96 -14.96
N GLU A 2 -26.06 -3.09 -15.50
CA GLU A 2 -26.79 -4.35 -15.32
C GLU A 2 -26.85 -4.64 -13.82
N ARG A 3 -28.06 -4.78 -13.27
CA ARG A 3 -28.24 -5.13 -11.86
C ARG A 3 -27.57 -6.48 -11.66
N VAL A 4 -26.45 -6.53 -10.96
CA VAL A 4 -25.80 -7.80 -10.60
C VAL A 4 -26.82 -8.59 -9.76
N ILE A 5 -27.42 -9.62 -10.38
CA ILE A 5 -28.44 -10.45 -9.74
C ILE A 5 -27.71 -11.43 -8.84
N ALA A 6 -27.38 -11.00 -7.61
CA ALA A 6 -26.94 -11.94 -6.60
C ALA A 6 -28.07 -12.96 -6.32
N PRO A 7 -27.76 -14.27 -6.27
CA PRO A 7 -28.71 -15.31 -5.85
C PRO A 7 -29.36 -14.97 -4.52
N GLN A 8 -30.64 -15.35 -4.35
CA GLN A 8 -31.42 -15.00 -3.17
C GLN A 8 -30.77 -15.46 -1.86
N THR A 9 -30.12 -16.62 -1.88
CA THR A 9 -29.36 -17.19 -0.75
C THR A 9 -28.24 -16.27 -0.28
N ILE A 10 -27.48 -15.68 -1.21
CA ILE A 10 -26.40 -14.75 -0.90
C ILE A 10 -26.94 -13.43 -0.35
N LYS A 11 -28.02 -12.91 -0.94
CA LYS A 11 -28.70 -11.70 -0.43
C LYS A 11 -29.17 -11.89 1.02
N THR A 12 -29.82 -13.02 1.32
CA THR A 12 -30.26 -13.34 2.68
C THR A 12 -29.08 -13.52 3.63
N GLY A 13 -28.00 -14.18 3.19
CA GLY A 13 -26.77 -14.32 3.97
C GLY A 13 -26.14 -12.97 4.33
N ILE A 14 -25.96 -12.09 3.35
CA ILE A 14 -25.43 -10.73 3.56
C ILE A 14 -26.34 -9.94 4.51
N TRP A 15 -27.66 -10.00 4.31
CA TRP A 15 -28.61 -9.27 5.16
C TRP A 15 -28.59 -9.75 6.61
N ARG A 16 -28.42 -11.06 6.84
CA ARG A 16 -28.22 -11.63 8.18
C ARG A 16 -26.90 -11.18 8.80
N CYS A 17 -25.82 -11.13 8.02
CA CYS A 17 -24.52 -10.63 8.50
C CYS A 17 -24.56 -9.13 8.85
N LEU A 18 -25.35 -8.33 8.12
CA LEU A 18 -25.56 -6.91 8.41
C LEU A 18 -26.39 -6.70 9.68
N LYS A 19 -27.42 -7.52 9.89
CA LYS A 19 -28.26 -7.49 11.10
C LYS A 19 -27.58 -8.04 12.35
N ALA A 20 -26.62 -8.95 12.19
CA ALA A 20 -25.79 -9.47 13.27
C ALA A 20 -24.71 -8.46 13.67
N GLY A 21 -25.14 -7.29 14.16
CA GLY A 21 -24.26 -6.34 14.84
C GLY A 21 -23.82 -6.88 16.20
N VAL A 22 -22.61 -6.51 16.64
CA VAL A 22 -22.03 -6.88 17.95
C VAL A 22 -22.65 -6.05 19.11
N ASN A 23 -23.79 -5.41 18.87
CA ASN A 23 -24.50 -4.60 19.85
C ASN A 23 -25.88 -5.23 20.09
N PRO A 24 -26.36 -5.38 21.35
CA PRO A 24 -27.69 -5.90 21.64
C PRO A 24 -28.83 -5.00 21.13
N GLU A 25 -28.49 -3.81 20.64
CA GLU A 25 -29.39 -2.92 19.90
C GLU A 25 -29.18 -3.13 18.41
N PHE A 26 -30.18 -3.73 17.75
CA PHE A 26 -30.21 -3.94 16.30
C PHE A 26 -30.09 -2.59 15.57
N PRO A 27 -28.97 -2.27 14.91
CA PRO A 27 -28.87 -1.01 14.19
C PRO A 27 -29.64 -1.11 12.86
N GLU A 28 -30.54 -0.16 12.61
CA GLU A 28 -31.23 -0.02 11.31
C GLU A 28 -30.30 0.46 10.19
N GLN A 29 -29.12 1.00 10.52
CA GLN A 29 -28.10 1.48 9.58
C GLN A 29 -26.67 1.15 10.03
N GLY A 30 -25.82 0.82 9.05
CA GLY A 30 -24.40 0.56 9.23
C GLY A 30 -24.02 -0.92 9.17
N THR A 31 -22.84 -1.21 8.62
CA THR A 31 -22.26 -2.56 8.67
C THR A 31 -21.41 -2.71 9.93
N PRO A 32 -21.36 -3.87 10.59
CA PRO A 32 -20.46 -4.09 11.74
C PRO A 32 -19.01 -3.78 11.34
N GLN A 33 -18.38 -2.80 11.99
CA GLN A 33 -16.96 -2.50 11.79
C GLN A 33 -16.14 -3.73 12.22
N GLY A 34 -15.54 -4.41 11.24
CA GLY A 34 -14.76 -5.64 11.46
C GLY A 34 -15.30 -6.88 10.75
N GLY A 35 -16.46 -6.80 10.08
CA GLY A 35 -16.90 -7.85 9.17
C GLY A 35 -16.00 -7.91 7.93
N VAL A 36 -15.47 -9.09 7.59
CA VAL A 36 -14.60 -9.31 6.41
C VAL A 36 -15.25 -8.81 5.10
N VAL A 37 -16.59 -8.79 5.06
CA VAL A 37 -17.40 -8.40 3.90
C VAL A 37 -17.70 -6.89 3.85
N SER A 38 -17.52 -6.16 4.96
CA SER A 38 -17.85 -4.72 5.05
C SER A 38 -17.05 -3.86 4.03
N PRO A 39 -15.73 -4.03 3.85
CA PRO A 39 -14.98 -3.26 2.85
C PRO A 39 -15.45 -3.52 1.41
N LEU A 40 -15.85 -4.76 1.11
CA LEU A 40 -16.38 -5.12 -0.20
C LEU A 40 -17.73 -4.44 -0.45
N LEU A 41 -18.64 -4.48 0.53
CA LEU A 41 -19.95 -3.85 0.43
C LEU A 41 -19.84 -2.32 0.32
N ALA A 42 -18.91 -1.70 1.02
CA ALA A 42 -18.64 -0.27 0.87
C ALA A 42 -18.18 0.09 -0.54
N ASN A 43 -17.29 -0.72 -1.14
CA ASN A 43 -16.84 -0.52 -2.51
C ASN A 43 -17.98 -0.67 -3.53
N VAL A 44 -18.85 -1.68 -3.35
CA VAL A 44 -20.04 -1.90 -4.19
C VAL A 44 -21.06 -0.78 -4.03
N ALA A 45 -21.31 -0.32 -2.80
CA ALA A 45 -22.23 0.78 -2.55
C ALA A 45 -21.77 2.06 -3.24
N LEU A 46 -20.46 2.35 -3.20
CA LEU A 46 -19.86 3.53 -3.82
C LEU A 46 -19.53 3.36 -5.30
N ASP A 47 -19.83 2.20 -5.90
CA ASP A 47 -19.56 1.92 -7.31
C ASP A 47 -20.43 2.80 -8.24
N GLY A 48 -19.81 3.35 -9.29
CA GLY A 48 -20.43 4.29 -10.22
C GLY A 48 -20.30 5.77 -9.85
N ILE A 49 -19.71 6.11 -8.70
CA ILE A 49 -19.42 7.52 -8.36
C ILE A 49 -18.38 8.14 -9.30
N GLU A 50 -17.50 7.29 -9.85
CA GLU A 50 -16.43 7.64 -10.78
C GLU A 50 -16.97 8.06 -12.16
N ASP A 51 -18.22 7.69 -12.49
CA ASP A 51 -18.89 8.06 -13.75
C ASP A 51 -19.35 9.53 -13.77
N ILE A 52 -19.54 10.14 -12.59
CA ILE A 52 -19.98 11.55 -12.46
C ILE A 52 -18.87 12.48 -12.93
N HIS A 53 -17.65 12.26 -12.42
CA HIS A 53 -16.50 13.06 -12.74
C HIS A 53 -15.20 12.30 -12.52
N TYR A 54 -14.14 12.72 -13.21
CA TYR A 54 -12.80 12.19 -13.02
C TYR A 54 -12.37 12.36 -11.55
N SER A 55 -12.20 11.22 -10.88
CA SER A 55 -11.94 11.14 -9.45
C SER A 55 -10.98 10.00 -9.13
N ILE A 56 -10.30 10.14 -7.99
CA ILE A 56 -9.44 9.12 -7.41
C ILE A 56 -10.09 8.72 -6.10
N ARG A 57 -10.50 7.46 -5.98
CA ARG A 57 -11.12 6.92 -4.77
C ARG A 57 -10.22 5.89 -4.11
N TYR A 58 -10.16 5.92 -2.79
CA TYR A 58 -9.59 4.88 -1.96
C TYR A 58 -10.54 4.62 -0.78
N ALA A 59 -11.28 3.51 -0.85
CA ALA A 59 -12.37 3.21 0.07
C ALA A 59 -13.39 4.38 0.15
N ASP A 60 -13.48 5.04 1.31
CA ASP A 60 -14.35 6.18 1.57
C ASP A 60 -13.72 7.54 1.23
N ASP A 61 -12.39 7.62 1.18
CA ASP A 61 -11.68 8.85 0.83
C ASP A 61 -11.65 9.04 -0.69
N MET A 62 -12.09 10.20 -1.17
CA MET A 62 -12.15 10.53 -2.60
C MET A 62 -11.55 11.91 -2.90
N VAL A 63 -10.94 12.03 -4.07
CA VAL A 63 -10.40 13.28 -4.61
C VAL A 63 -10.97 13.48 -6.00
N VAL A 64 -11.70 14.58 -6.20
CA VAL A 64 -12.23 14.96 -7.50
C VAL A 64 -11.30 15.99 -8.13
N ILE A 65 -10.87 15.75 -9.37
CA ILE A 65 -9.95 16.65 -10.07
C ILE A 65 -10.76 17.47 -11.06
N LEU A 66 -10.92 18.76 -10.76
CA LEU A 66 -11.67 19.71 -11.60
C LEU A 66 -10.79 20.26 -12.74
N LYS A 67 -11.39 20.42 -13.92
CA LYS A 67 -10.82 21.14 -15.07
C LYS A 67 -11.26 22.61 -15.04
N PRO A 68 -10.59 23.50 -15.79
CA PRO A 68 -10.87 24.95 -15.73
C PRO A 68 -12.31 25.39 -16.08
N LYS A 69 -13.10 24.53 -16.74
CA LYS A 69 -14.49 24.82 -17.13
C LYS A 69 -15.51 24.12 -16.24
N ASP A 70 -15.06 23.35 -15.25
CA ASP A 70 -15.94 22.55 -14.41
C ASP A 70 -16.46 23.39 -13.24
N ASP A 71 -17.74 23.21 -12.94
CA ASP A 71 -18.39 23.84 -11.80
C ASP A 71 -18.31 22.90 -10.58
N ALA A 72 -17.54 23.34 -9.57
CA ALA A 72 -17.32 22.58 -8.35
C ALA A 72 -18.62 22.33 -7.57
N ASP A 73 -19.52 23.31 -7.53
CA ASP A 73 -20.75 23.25 -6.74
C ASP A 73 -21.75 22.29 -7.37
N LYS A 74 -21.83 22.31 -8.71
CA LYS A 74 -22.65 21.35 -9.46
C LYS A 74 -22.18 19.92 -9.25
N ILE A 75 -20.88 19.67 -9.38
CA ILE A 75 -20.31 18.32 -9.19
C ILE A 75 -20.51 17.84 -7.75
N LEU A 76 -20.35 18.74 -6.77
CA LEU A 76 -20.61 18.42 -5.37
C LEU A 76 -22.08 18.03 -5.14
N LYS A 77 -23.01 18.74 -5.77
CA LYS A 77 -24.44 18.44 -5.70
C LYS A 77 -24.76 17.07 -6.32
N ASP A 78 -24.23 16.78 -7.51
CA ASP A 78 -24.44 15.50 -8.18
C ASP A 78 -23.91 14.31 -7.32
N ILE A 79 -22.76 14.50 -6.66
CA ILE A 79 -22.20 13.53 -5.71
C ILE A 79 -23.08 13.37 -4.47
N GLN A 80 -23.62 14.48 -3.93
CA GLN A 80 -24.52 14.44 -2.78
C GLN A 80 -25.81 13.69 -3.11
N GLU A 81 -26.41 13.93 -4.27
CA GLU A 81 -27.61 13.23 -4.73
C GLU A 81 -27.34 11.73 -4.91
N PHE A 82 -26.19 11.37 -5.50
CA PHE A 82 -25.76 9.98 -5.68
C PHE A 82 -25.59 9.23 -4.36
N LEU A 83 -25.01 9.89 -3.34
CA LEU A 83 -24.81 9.33 -2.01
C LEU A 83 -26.12 9.28 -1.22
N ALA A 84 -26.98 10.30 -1.35
CA ALA A 84 -28.28 10.35 -0.71
C ALA A 84 -29.20 9.20 -1.18
N ALA A 85 -29.18 8.87 -2.48
CA ALA A 85 -29.88 7.72 -3.03
C ALA A 85 -29.47 6.37 -2.40
N ARG A 86 -28.27 6.32 -1.79
CA ARG A 86 -27.70 5.16 -1.11
C ARG A 86 -27.76 5.26 0.41
N GLY A 87 -28.40 6.31 0.94
CA GLY A 87 -28.51 6.56 2.38
C GLY A 87 -27.23 7.06 3.05
N LEU A 88 -26.26 7.56 2.27
CA LEU A 88 -25.00 8.10 2.77
C LEU A 88 -25.03 9.64 2.74
N LYS A 89 -24.35 10.27 3.70
CA LYS A 89 -24.18 11.73 3.76
C LYS A 89 -22.72 12.12 3.62
N VAL A 90 -22.46 13.16 2.84
CA VAL A 90 -21.13 13.77 2.72
C VAL A 90 -20.79 14.50 4.02
N SER A 91 -19.55 14.37 4.49
CA SER A 91 -19.06 15.18 5.60
C SER A 91 -18.63 16.56 5.07
N GLU A 92 -19.50 17.55 5.21
CA GLU A 92 -19.23 18.94 4.79
C GLU A 92 -17.94 19.49 5.41
N LYS A 93 -17.67 19.14 6.68
CA LYS A 93 -16.45 19.57 7.40
C LYS A 93 -15.15 19.03 6.78
N LYS A 94 -15.20 17.86 6.14
CA LYS A 94 -14.03 17.23 5.51
C LYS A 94 -13.86 17.65 4.05
N THR A 95 -14.93 18.11 3.42
CA THR A 95 -14.92 18.49 2.01
C THR A 95 -14.30 19.87 1.86
N LYS A 96 -13.22 19.96 1.09
CA LYS A 96 -12.48 21.22 0.88
C LYS A 96 -12.18 21.39 -0.60
N LEU A 97 -12.56 22.53 -1.15
CA LEU A 97 -12.10 22.97 -2.46
C LEU A 97 -10.74 23.62 -2.28
N VAL A 98 -9.72 23.04 -2.92
CA VAL A 98 -8.33 23.48 -2.78
C VAL A 98 -7.68 23.60 -4.14
N ARG A 99 -6.84 24.61 -4.31
CA ARG A 99 -6.08 24.78 -5.56
C ARG A 99 -4.93 23.79 -5.59
N ALA A 100 -4.63 23.23 -6.77
CA ALA A 100 -3.51 22.31 -6.95
C ALA A 100 -2.15 22.92 -6.53
N THR A 101 -2.03 24.25 -6.54
CA THR A 101 -0.84 25.01 -6.11
C THR A 101 -0.70 25.14 -4.59
N GLU A 102 -1.81 25.13 -3.86
CA GLU A 102 -1.82 25.08 -2.40
C GLU A 102 -1.48 23.68 -1.92
N GLY A 103 -2.07 22.69 -2.61
CA GLY A 103 -1.88 21.28 -2.35
C GLY A 103 -2.93 20.72 -1.38
N PHE A 104 -2.99 19.39 -1.30
CA PHE A 104 -3.95 18.67 -0.48
C PHE A 104 -3.35 17.40 0.12
N ASP A 105 -3.94 16.95 1.23
CA ASP A 105 -3.54 15.73 1.91
C ASP A 105 -4.44 14.56 1.49
N PHE A 106 -3.85 13.44 1.09
CA PHE A 106 -4.56 12.21 0.74
C PHE A 106 -3.70 10.99 1.06
N LEU A 107 -4.28 9.99 1.74
CA LEU A 107 -3.60 8.77 2.21
C LEU A 107 -2.28 9.03 2.99
N GLY A 108 -2.25 10.12 3.74
CA GLY A 108 -1.08 10.51 4.53
C GLY A 108 0.08 11.09 3.72
N TRP A 109 -0.16 11.44 2.45
CA TRP A 109 0.75 12.20 1.58
C TRP A 109 0.15 13.57 1.26
N HIS A 110 1.00 14.57 1.15
CA HIS A 110 0.69 15.91 0.71
C HIS A 110 1.12 16.09 -0.75
N PHE A 111 0.15 16.39 -1.59
CA PHE A 111 0.32 16.59 -3.03
C PHE A 111 0.26 18.06 -3.36
N LYS A 112 1.25 18.57 -4.10
CA LYS A 112 1.30 19.97 -4.53
C LYS A 112 1.91 20.11 -5.91
N VAL A 113 1.33 20.96 -6.74
CA VAL A 113 1.91 21.43 -7.99
C VAL A 113 2.67 22.72 -7.70
N GLN A 114 3.96 22.74 -7.98
CA GLN A 114 4.77 23.95 -7.85
C GLN A 114 4.45 24.95 -8.96
N THR A 115 4.77 26.23 -8.74
CA THR A 115 4.56 27.30 -9.74
C THR A 115 5.33 27.06 -11.04
N ASN A 116 6.40 26.25 -11.01
CA ASN A 116 7.16 25.80 -12.18
C ASN A 116 6.53 24.60 -12.92
N GLY A 117 5.30 24.20 -12.57
CA GLY A 117 4.60 23.06 -13.14
C GLY A 117 5.07 21.69 -12.63
N LYS A 118 6.10 21.61 -11.76
CA LYS A 118 6.58 20.34 -11.24
C LYS A 118 5.67 19.81 -10.14
N PHE A 119 5.29 18.54 -10.27
CA PHE A 119 4.55 17.82 -9.24
C PHE A 119 5.47 17.45 -8.07
N ARG A 120 4.99 17.68 -6.85
CA ARG A 120 5.69 17.33 -5.61
C ARG A 120 4.76 16.55 -4.69
N CYS A 121 5.21 15.35 -4.30
CA CYS A 121 4.57 14.52 -3.30
C CYS A 121 5.51 14.39 -2.09
N VAL A 122 5.05 14.81 -0.92
CA VAL A 122 5.76 14.67 0.37
C VAL A 122 4.85 14.01 1.39
N PRO A 123 5.35 13.43 2.49
CA PRO A 123 4.48 12.97 3.58
C PRO A 123 3.62 14.12 4.14
N SER A 124 2.37 13.85 4.54
CA SER A 124 1.56 14.82 5.28
C SER A 124 2.20 15.12 6.63
N GLU A 125 2.02 16.36 7.09
CA GLU A 125 2.57 16.83 8.36
C GLU A 125 1.99 16.06 9.55
N ASP A 126 0.69 15.75 9.54
CA ASP A 126 0.02 15.04 10.63
C ASP A 126 0.47 13.58 10.71
N ASN A 127 0.66 12.95 9.55
CA ASN A 127 1.22 11.61 9.47
C ASN A 127 2.66 11.56 10.01
N TYR A 128 3.49 12.55 9.64
CA TYR A 128 4.85 12.67 10.17
C TYR A 128 4.88 12.95 11.68
N ARG A 129 3.98 13.80 12.19
CA ARG A 129 3.83 14.07 13.63
C ARG A 129 3.47 12.79 14.39
N THR A 130 2.51 12.03 13.89
CA THR A 130 2.08 10.76 14.48
C THR A 130 3.22 9.75 14.52
N PHE A 131 3.93 9.59 13.41
CA PHE A 131 5.12 8.74 13.34
C PHE A 131 6.22 9.19 14.31
N ARG A 132 6.53 10.49 14.34
CA ARG A 132 7.55 11.06 15.22
C ARG A 132 7.20 10.88 16.69
N GLN A 133 5.92 10.99 17.05
CA GLN A 133 5.45 10.76 18.40
C GLN A 133 5.68 9.30 18.80
N LYS A 134 5.28 8.32 17.97
CA LYS A 134 5.56 6.89 18.21
C LYS A 134 7.05 6.61 18.41
N VAL A 135 7.92 7.23 17.61
CA VAL A 135 9.38 7.10 17.80
C VAL A 135 9.82 7.72 19.13
N LYS A 136 9.32 8.92 19.45
CA LYS A 136 9.65 9.63 20.69
C LYS A 136 9.25 8.82 21.92
N ASP A 137 8.08 8.18 21.90
CA ASP A 137 7.57 7.36 23.00
C ASP A 137 8.49 6.15 23.25
N ILE A 138 8.93 5.48 22.18
CA ILE A 138 9.87 4.35 22.28
C ILE A 138 11.24 4.82 22.80
N VAL A 139 11.74 5.96 22.31
CA VAL A 139 13.07 6.49 22.69
C VAL A 139 13.08 6.97 24.14
N ASN A 140 12.00 7.62 24.60
CA ASN A 140 11.91 8.20 25.94
C ASN A 140 11.44 7.20 27.01
N CYS A 141 10.92 6.04 26.64
CA CYS A 141 10.54 5.01 27.62
C CYS A 141 11.76 4.58 28.46
N SER A 142 11.67 4.79 29.78
CA SER A 142 12.71 4.43 30.75
C SER A 142 12.86 2.92 30.92
N ASN A 143 11.78 2.17 30.71
CA ASN A 143 11.73 0.71 30.92
C ASN A 143 12.50 -0.09 29.86
N TYR A 144 12.99 0.55 28.80
CA TYR A 144 13.69 -0.14 27.71
C TYR A 144 15.18 0.24 27.66
N GLY A 145 16.05 -0.77 27.64
CA GLY A 145 17.46 -0.61 27.26
C GLY A 145 17.63 -0.33 25.77
N ALA A 146 18.80 0.18 25.35
CA ALA A 146 19.02 0.58 23.96
C ALA A 146 18.82 -0.55 22.93
N LYS A 147 19.16 -1.80 23.27
CA LYS A 147 18.93 -2.96 22.39
C LYS A 147 17.44 -3.19 22.11
N VAL A 148 16.60 -3.10 23.14
CA VAL A 148 15.14 -3.28 23.04
C VAL A 148 14.52 -2.13 22.25
N LYS A 149 14.96 -0.89 22.52
CA LYS A 149 14.56 0.29 21.75
C LYS A 149 14.90 0.12 20.27
N ALA A 150 16.11 -0.32 19.94
CA ALA A 150 16.52 -0.54 18.56
C ALA A 150 15.65 -1.60 17.86
N LYS A 151 15.34 -2.72 18.53
CA LYS A 151 14.48 -3.78 17.99
C LYS A 151 13.05 -3.30 17.72
N LYS A 152 12.50 -2.42 18.56
CA LYS A 152 11.16 -1.82 18.37
C LYS A 152 11.14 -0.72 17.31
N LEU A 153 12.21 0.08 17.21
CA LEU A 153 12.32 1.17 16.23
C LEU A 153 12.52 0.66 14.79
N ALA A 154 13.29 -0.40 14.60
CA ALA A 154 13.61 -0.94 13.28
C ALA A 154 12.38 -1.23 12.38
N PRO A 155 11.35 -2.00 12.82
CA PRO A 155 10.17 -2.26 11.99
C PRO A 155 9.35 -1.00 11.73
N LEU A 156 9.25 -0.10 12.70
CA LEU A 156 8.51 1.17 12.56
C LEU A 156 9.16 2.06 11.49
N VAL A 157 10.48 2.26 11.57
CA VAL A 157 11.24 3.07 10.59
C VAL A 157 11.25 2.41 9.22
N ARG A 158 11.37 1.08 9.17
CA ARG A 158 11.30 0.33 7.91
C ARG A 158 9.93 0.50 7.24
N GLY A 159 8.84 0.34 7.99
CA GLY A 159 7.48 0.54 7.51
C GLY A 159 7.28 1.94 6.96
N TRP A 160 7.71 2.96 7.73
CA TRP A 160 7.66 4.37 7.28
C TRP A 160 8.42 4.61 5.98
N ARG A 161 9.67 4.12 5.89
CA ARG A 161 10.50 4.29 4.69
C ARG A 161 9.95 3.53 3.48
N ASN A 162 9.35 2.35 3.68
CA ASN A 162 8.71 1.59 2.61
C ASN A 162 7.44 2.27 2.10
N TYR A 163 6.57 2.73 3.00
CA TYR A 163 5.33 3.41 2.64
C TYR A 163 5.59 4.71 1.89
N HIS A 164 6.55 5.51 2.37
CA HIS A 164 6.92 6.79 1.75
C HIS A 164 8.05 6.67 0.73
N ARG A 165 8.42 5.47 0.26
CA ARG A 165 9.52 5.24 -0.70
C ARG A 165 9.37 6.05 -1.98
N TYR A 166 8.13 6.30 -2.39
CA TYR A 166 7.77 7.03 -3.61
C TYR A 166 7.67 8.54 -3.41
N CYS A 167 7.67 9.01 -2.16
CA CYS A 167 7.62 10.42 -1.83
C CYS A 167 9.01 11.03 -1.79
N LYS A 168 9.06 12.33 -2.07
CA LYS A 168 10.27 13.13 -1.95
C LYS A 168 10.58 13.41 -0.47
N MET A 169 11.45 12.58 0.12
CA MET A 169 11.89 12.66 1.53
C MET A 169 13.27 13.32 1.72
N ASP A 170 13.82 13.93 0.67
CA ASP A 170 15.13 14.61 0.70
C ASP A 170 15.13 15.94 1.48
N GLY A 171 13.95 16.52 1.73
CA GLY A 171 13.79 17.76 2.48
C GLY A 171 14.18 17.65 3.96
N SER A 172 14.71 18.74 4.51
CA SER A 172 15.11 18.86 5.93
C SER A 172 13.98 18.56 6.92
N ARG A 173 12.73 18.84 6.55
CA ARG A 173 11.53 18.69 7.40
C ARG A 173 11.22 17.24 7.77
N PHE A 174 11.34 16.32 6.80
CA PHE A 174 11.05 14.89 6.97
C PHE A 174 12.31 14.05 7.24
N SER A 175 13.44 14.72 7.45
CA SER A 175 14.70 14.04 7.75
C SER A 175 14.63 13.35 9.10
N LEU A 176 14.84 12.03 9.08
CA LEU A 176 14.94 11.21 10.28
C LEU A 176 16.26 11.42 11.05
N TRP A 177 17.18 12.24 10.51
CA TRP A 177 18.49 12.47 11.13
C TRP A 177 18.37 13.00 12.55
N ARG A 178 17.49 13.99 12.80
CA ARG A 178 17.32 14.58 14.13
C ARG A 178 16.81 13.54 15.14
N THR A 179 15.90 12.69 14.70
CA THR A 179 15.32 11.62 15.51
C THR A 179 16.35 10.53 15.80
N ALA A 180 17.13 10.13 14.79
CA ALA A 180 18.24 9.19 14.94
C ALA A 180 19.33 9.73 15.86
N HIS A 181 19.69 11.00 15.74
CA HIS A 181 20.68 11.67 16.59
C HIS A 181 20.19 11.78 18.04
N ARG A 182 18.89 12.03 18.26
CA ARG A 182 18.31 11.98 19.61
C ARG A 182 18.38 10.57 20.20
N ALA A 183 18.01 9.55 19.43
CA ALA A 183 18.13 8.15 19.87
C ALA A 183 19.58 7.77 20.19
N PHE A 184 20.54 8.22 19.37
CA PHE A 184 21.97 8.03 19.61
C PHE A 184 22.41 8.63 20.95
N LYS A 185 22.00 9.88 21.24
CA LYS A 185 22.29 10.52 22.55
C LYS A 185 21.72 9.72 23.73
N VAL A 186 20.55 9.11 23.57
CA VAL A 186 19.94 8.27 24.62
C VAL A 186 20.72 6.97 24.78
N PHE A 187 21.10 6.31 23.68
CA PHE A 187 21.85 5.05 23.73
C PHE A 187 23.26 5.25 24.28
N ASN A 188 23.90 6.38 23.98
CA ASN A 188 25.24 6.73 24.46
C ASN A 188 25.29 7.14 25.94
N LYS A 189 24.13 7.38 26.58
CA LYS A 189 24.06 7.58 28.04
C LYS A 189 24.06 6.28 28.83
N GLU A 190 23.81 5.14 28.17
CA GLU A 190 23.80 3.84 28.81
C GLU A 190 25.25 3.40 29.09
N LYS A 191 25.65 3.33 30.37
CA LYS A 191 27.03 3.03 30.80
C LYS A 191 27.61 1.74 30.21
N LYS A 192 26.76 0.79 29.84
CA LYS A 192 27.15 -0.52 29.25
C LYS A 192 27.52 -0.44 27.76
N LEU A 193 27.31 0.71 27.10
CA LEU A 193 27.53 0.88 25.67
C LEU A 193 28.62 1.91 25.41
N ASN A 194 29.57 1.55 24.55
CA ASN A 194 30.52 2.50 23.99
C ASN A 194 29.91 3.21 22.76
N ARG A 195 30.54 4.31 22.34
CA ARG A 195 30.10 5.13 21.20
C ARG A 195 29.90 4.31 19.92
N TYR A 196 30.78 3.35 19.67
CA TYR A 196 30.74 2.47 18.49
C TYR A 196 29.52 1.56 18.49
N LYS A 197 29.24 0.86 19.60
CA LYS A 197 28.07 -0.01 19.77
C LYS A 197 26.77 0.79 19.68
N ALA A 198 26.73 2.00 20.23
CA ALA A 198 25.58 2.90 20.08
C ALA A 198 25.33 3.29 18.61
N SER A 199 26.39 3.56 17.84
CA SER A 199 26.28 3.85 16.40
C SER A 199 25.76 2.64 15.61
N GLU A 200 26.24 1.44 15.90
CA GLU A 200 25.79 0.20 15.25
C GLU A 200 24.30 -0.08 15.54
N LEU A 201 23.86 0.12 16.79
CA LEU A 201 22.45 -0.01 17.17
C LEU A 201 21.55 0.99 16.45
N ILE A 202 22.04 2.21 16.22
CA ILE A 202 21.29 3.22 15.46
C ILE A 202 21.17 2.84 13.99
N LYS A 203 22.22 2.29 13.36
CA LYS A 203 22.15 1.75 12.00
C LYS A 203 21.10 0.63 11.89
N LYS A 204 21.00 -0.23 12.90
CA LYS A 204 19.96 -1.28 12.99
C LYS A 204 18.56 -0.70 13.22
N ALA A 205 18.43 0.32 14.06
CA ALA A 205 17.16 0.98 14.38
C ALA A 205 16.60 1.85 13.24
N PHE A 206 17.47 2.41 12.39
CA PHE A 206 17.10 3.27 11.26
C PHE A 206 17.59 2.68 9.91
N PRO A 207 17.11 1.49 9.52
CA PRO A 207 17.62 0.76 8.35
C PRO A 207 17.39 1.54 7.06
N ALA A 208 18.42 1.67 6.22
CA ALA A 208 18.30 2.29 4.90
C ALA A 208 17.36 1.46 4.01
N VAL A 209 16.55 2.13 3.20
CA VAL A 209 15.67 1.53 2.20
C VAL A 209 15.95 2.28 0.91
N SER A 210 16.08 1.56 -0.21
CA SER A 210 16.28 2.21 -1.51
C SER A 210 15.12 3.15 -1.82
N ARG A 211 15.42 4.32 -2.39
CA ARG A 211 14.41 5.31 -2.76
C ARG A 211 13.98 5.05 -4.21
N SER A 212 12.72 5.29 -4.51
CA SER A 212 12.18 5.14 -5.86
C SER A 212 11.17 6.26 -6.13
N GLU A 213 11.66 7.51 -6.07
CA GLU A 213 10.81 8.70 -6.23
C GLU A 213 10.09 8.65 -7.59
N ASN A 214 8.77 8.85 -7.59
CA ASN A 214 7.92 8.87 -8.80
C ASN A 214 8.08 7.66 -9.75
N SER A 215 8.61 6.52 -9.29
CA SER A 215 8.93 5.39 -10.19
C SER A 215 7.73 4.50 -10.52
N HIS A 216 6.50 4.99 -10.32
CA HIS A 216 5.31 4.22 -10.63
C HIS A 216 4.96 4.35 -12.11
N VAL A 217 4.85 3.22 -12.80
CA VAL A 217 4.35 3.19 -14.18
C VAL A 217 2.83 3.25 -14.12
N ASN A 218 2.26 4.35 -14.62
CA ASN A 218 0.82 4.56 -14.67
C ASN A 218 0.12 3.36 -15.34
N VAL A 219 -1.00 2.93 -14.74
CA VAL A 219 -1.89 1.96 -15.36
C VAL A 219 -2.51 2.60 -16.60
N LYS A 220 -2.64 1.84 -17.70
CA LYS A 220 -3.19 2.35 -18.95
C LYS A 220 -4.71 2.39 -18.86
N GLY A 221 -5.30 3.59 -18.86
CA GLY A 221 -6.75 3.78 -18.94
C GLY A 221 -7.51 3.00 -17.87
N ASN A 222 -8.55 2.27 -18.28
CA ASN A 222 -9.45 1.51 -17.38
C ASN A 222 -9.00 0.06 -17.16
N LYS A 223 -7.71 -0.24 -17.35
CA LYS A 223 -7.18 -1.58 -17.10
C LYS A 223 -7.36 -1.92 -15.62
N SER A 224 -7.90 -3.10 -15.35
CA SER A 224 -8.10 -3.64 -14.00
C SER A 224 -7.40 -4.98 -13.90
N PRO A 225 -6.76 -5.37 -12.78
CA PRO A 225 -6.20 -6.73 -12.63
C PRO A 225 -7.22 -7.86 -12.90
N TYR A 226 -8.51 -7.52 -12.83
CA TYR A 226 -9.64 -8.41 -13.08
C TYR A 226 -10.23 -8.29 -14.50
N ASP A 227 -9.61 -7.52 -15.40
CA ASP A 227 -10.04 -7.35 -16.79
C ASP A 227 -9.65 -8.51 -17.73
N GLY A 228 -8.94 -9.52 -17.18
CA GLY A 228 -8.47 -10.68 -17.94
C GLY A 228 -7.21 -10.42 -18.80
N ASP A 229 -6.67 -9.21 -18.83
CA ASP A 229 -5.43 -8.87 -19.56
C ASP A 229 -4.18 -9.26 -18.75
N THR A 230 -4.05 -10.57 -18.56
CA THR A 230 -2.90 -11.20 -17.87
C THR A 230 -1.56 -10.79 -18.49
N LEU A 231 -1.53 -10.44 -19.78
CA LEU A 231 -0.32 -10.03 -20.49
C LEU A 231 0.15 -8.63 -20.08
N TYR A 232 -0.77 -7.67 -19.98
CA TYR A 232 -0.47 -6.31 -19.53
C TYR A 232 0.02 -6.31 -18.07
N TRP A 233 -0.72 -7.00 -17.20
CA TRP A 233 -0.41 -7.06 -15.76
C TRP A 233 0.88 -7.83 -15.46
N SER A 234 1.12 -8.93 -16.15
CA SER A 234 2.36 -9.70 -15.97
C SER A 234 3.60 -8.96 -16.47
N LYS A 235 3.50 -8.25 -17.61
CA LYS A 235 4.57 -7.36 -18.10
C LYS A 235 4.83 -6.21 -17.13
N ARG A 236 3.78 -5.64 -16.54
CA ARG A 236 3.90 -4.58 -15.54
C ARG A 236 4.58 -5.05 -14.26
N ASN A 237 4.22 -6.22 -13.75
CA ASN A 237 4.81 -6.80 -12.55
C ASN A 237 6.27 -7.22 -12.73
N SER A 238 6.67 -7.64 -13.93
CA SER A 238 8.08 -7.92 -14.23
C SER A 238 9.03 -6.73 -14.05
N LYS A 239 8.50 -5.49 -14.08
CA LYS A 239 9.25 -4.26 -13.78
C LYS A 239 9.34 -3.96 -12.28
N LEU A 240 8.54 -4.63 -11.44
CA LEU A 240 8.66 -4.58 -9.97
C LEU A 240 9.71 -5.56 -9.46
N TYR A 241 10.05 -6.57 -10.26
CA TYR A 241 11.14 -7.50 -9.99
C TYR A 241 12.45 -6.94 -10.57
N ASP A 242 13.49 -6.84 -9.73
CA ASP A 242 14.83 -6.45 -10.14
C ASP A 242 15.75 -7.68 -10.29
N GLY A 243 16.80 -7.56 -11.11
CA GLY A 243 17.88 -8.55 -11.22
C GLY A 243 17.51 -9.84 -11.97
N ALA A 244 17.82 -10.99 -11.37
CA ALA A 244 17.69 -12.31 -12.00
C ALA A 244 16.21 -12.67 -12.30
N THR A 245 15.27 -12.27 -11.45
CA THR A 245 13.84 -12.56 -11.62
C THR A 245 13.26 -11.87 -12.86
N SER A 246 13.62 -10.60 -13.09
CA SER A 246 13.18 -9.88 -14.30
C SER A 246 13.70 -10.52 -15.58
N LYS A 247 14.98 -10.93 -15.58
CA LYS A 247 15.61 -11.60 -16.73
C LYS A 247 14.93 -12.95 -17.03
N CYS A 248 14.62 -13.73 -16.00
CA CYS A 248 13.92 -15.02 -16.15
C CYS A 248 12.48 -14.83 -16.63
N LEU A 249 11.75 -13.85 -16.10
CA LEU A 249 10.39 -13.53 -16.55
C LEU A 249 10.34 -13.12 -18.02
N LYS A 250 11.28 -12.25 -18.46
CA LYS A 250 11.38 -11.84 -19.87
C LYS A 250 11.71 -13.02 -20.79
N ARG A 251 12.64 -13.89 -20.37
CA ARG A 251 13.02 -15.08 -21.15
C ARG A 251 11.86 -16.06 -21.31
N GLN A 252 11.05 -16.24 -20.26
CA GLN A 252 9.92 -17.17 -20.28
C GLN A 252 8.64 -16.51 -20.79
N HIS A 253 8.70 -15.34 -21.45
CA HIS A 253 7.51 -14.62 -21.92
C HIS A 253 6.42 -14.43 -20.83
N HIS A 254 6.84 -14.29 -19.58
CA HIS A 254 5.97 -14.18 -18.40
C HIS A 254 5.07 -15.40 -18.12
N SER A 255 5.45 -16.59 -18.58
CA SER A 255 4.85 -17.86 -18.15
C SER A 255 5.70 -18.57 -17.09
N CYS A 256 5.02 -19.35 -16.26
CA CYS A 256 5.61 -20.21 -15.25
C CYS A 256 6.32 -21.39 -15.91
N GLY A 257 7.59 -21.62 -15.54
CA GLY A 257 8.38 -22.73 -16.07
C GLY A 257 7.88 -24.14 -15.68
N HIS A 258 6.90 -24.24 -14.78
CA HIS A 258 6.31 -25.51 -14.33
C HIS A 258 4.93 -25.77 -14.96
N CYS A 259 3.97 -24.89 -14.75
CA CYS A 259 2.59 -25.08 -15.20
C CYS A 259 2.26 -24.42 -16.55
N GLY A 260 3.17 -23.61 -17.11
CA GLY A 260 2.94 -22.87 -18.35
C GLY A 260 1.94 -21.70 -18.25
N LEU A 261 1.24 -21.54 -17.12
CA LEU A 261 0.32 -20.44 -16.88
C LEU A 261 1.08 -19.11 -16.68
N LYS A 262 0.45 -18.00 -17.04
CA LYS A 262 1.03 -16.66 -16.86
C LYS A 262 0.98 -16.23 -15.39
N PHE A 263 1.91 -15.37 -14.99
CA PHE A 263 1.91 -14.80 -13.64
C PHE A 263 0.82 -13.74 -13.48
N MET A 264 -0.06 -13.93 -12.50
CA MET A 264 -1.12 -13.00 -12.10
C MET A 264 -0.61 -11.95 -11.07
N ASP A 265 -1.45 -10.98 -10.72
CA ASP A 265 -1.07 -9.82 -9.90
C ASP A 265 -0.79 -10.14 -8.42
N ASP A 266 -1.47 -11.15 -7.89
CA ASP A 266 -1.46 -11.54 -6.47
C ASP A 266 -0.45 -12.66 -6.13
N GLU A 267 0.04 -13.39 -7.14
CA GLU A 267 0.96 -14.50 -6.92
C GLU A 267 2.44 -14.07 -6.88
N ARG A 268 3.12 -14.44 -5.79
CA ARG A 268 4.57 -14.22 -5.66
C ARG A 268 5.34 -15.11 -6.64
N VAL A 269 6.19 -14.49 -7.45
CA VAL A 269 7.13 -15.18 -8.34
C VAL A 269 8.34 -15.64 -7.53
N GLN A 270 8.69 -16.92 -7.65
CA GLN A 270 9.92 -17.48 -7.07
C GLN A 270 10.85 -17.99 -8.18
N LEU A 271 12.15 -17.90 -7.93
CA LEU A 271 13.16 -18.49 -8.81
C LEU A 271 13.49 -19.90 -8.33
N HIS A 272 13.54 -20.84 -9.28
CA HIS A 272 13.94 -22.23 -9.06
C HIS A 272 15.20 -22.55 -9.87
N HIS A 273 16.12 -23.33 -9.29
CA HIS A 273 17.32 -23.82 -9.97
C HIS A 273 16.98 -25.14 -10.68
N ILE A 274 17.18 -25.22 -12.00
CA ILE A 274 16.82 -26.40 -12.81
C ILE A 274 17.65 -27.62 -12.41
N ASP A 275 18.95 -27.43 -12.20
CA ASP A 275 19.90 -28.49 -11.86
C ASP A 275 19.88 -28.93 -10.38
N GLY A 276 19.08 -28.26 -9.54
CA GLY A 276 19.00 -28.54 -8.11
C GLY A 276 20.22 -28.07 -7.30
N ASN A 277 21.18 -27.40 -7.93
CA ASN A 277 22.30 -26.75 -7.25
C ASN A 277 21.86 -25.33 -6.83
N HIS A 278 21.90 -25.04 -5.53
CA HIS A 278 21.46 -23.74 -5.01
C HIS A 278 22.56 -22.67 -5.04
N ASP A 279 23.78 -23.03 -5.46
CA ASP A 279 24.95 -22.16 -5.41
C ASP A 279 25.26 -21.47 -6.75
N ASN A 280 24.61 -21.87 -7.86
CA ASN A 280 24.86 -21.31 -9.19
C ASN A 280 23.71 -20.42 -9.71
N TRP A 281 23.89 -19.11 -9.52
CA TRP A 281 22.94 -18.09 -9.98
C TRP A 281 23.05 -17.76 -11.47
N GLU A 282 23.50 -18.72 -12.29
CA GLU A 282 23.60 -18.52 -13.72
C GLU A 282 22.21 -18.29 -14.32
N PRO A 283 22.01 -17.26 -15.17
CA PRO A 283 20.71 -16.98 -15.74
C PRO A 283 20.09 -18.17 -16.45
N LYS A 284 20.88 -19.04 -17.09
CA LYS A 284 20.42 -20.25 -17.80
C LYS A 284 19.84 -21.32 -16.87
N ASN A 285 20.28 -21.37 -15.62
CA ASN A 285 19.86 -22.36 -14.64
C ASN A 285 18.62 -21.94 -13.83
N LEU A 286 18.17 -20.69 -13.96
CA LEU A 286 17.06 -20.16 -13.17
C LEU A 286 15.75 -20.16 -13.97
N ILE A 287 14.68 -20.72 -13.42
CA ILE A 287 13.31 -20.59 -13.96
C ILE A 287 12.43 -19.84 -12.97
N ALA A 288 11.60 -18.94 -13.48
CA ALA A 288 10.56 -18.31 -12.66
C ALA A 288 9.34 -19.23 -12.61
N VAL A 289 8.86 -19.51 -11.40
CA VAL A 289 7.70 -20.35 -11.11
C VAL A 289 6.78 -19.68 -10.10
N HIS A 290 5.49 -20.04 -10.09
CA HIS A 290 4.55 -19.59 -9.05
C HIS A 290 5.00 -20.10 -7.69
N HIS A 291 4.63 -19.40 -6.61
CA HIS A 291 4.91 -19.89 -5.26
C HIS A 291 4.34 -21.29 -5.00
N SER A 292 3.11 -21.55 -5.45
CA SER A 292 2.43 -22.86 -5.42
C SER A 292 3.19 -23.92 -6.21
N CYS A 293 3.60 -23.59 -7.44
CA CYS A 293 4.40 -24.47 -8.29
C CYS A 293 5.78 -24.76 -7.66
N HIS A 294 6.42 -23.76 -7.07
CA HIS A 294 7.70 -23.92 -6.39
C HIS A 294 7.59 -24.87 -5.19
N GLN A 295 6.53 -24.72 -4.39
CA GLN A 295 6.23 -25.66 -3.32
C GLN A 295 6.02 -27.08 -3.87
N HIS A 296 5.24 -27.24 -4.94
CA HIS A 296 5.03 -28.55 -5.58
C HIS A 296 6.32 -29.21 -6.07
N ILE A 297 7.25 -28.45 -6.66
CA ILE A 297 8.54 -28.98 -7.11
C ILE A 297 9.37 -29.50 -5.91
N HIS A 298 9.34 -28.81 -4.77
CA HIS A 298 10.06 -29.24 -3.57
C HIS A 298 9.36 -30.39 -2.83
N THR A 299 8.02 -30.42 -2.79
CA THR A 299 7.24 -31.51 -2.17
C THR A 299 7.25 -32.78 -3.01
N GLY A 300 7.37 -32.67 -4.33
CA GLY A 300 7.46 -33.84 -5.24
C GLY A 300 8.80 -34.59 -5.12
N LYS A 301 9.86 -33.93 -4.64
CA LYS A 301 11.17 -34.57 -4.38
C LYS A 301 11.22 -35.30 -3.04
N THR A 302 10.31 -35.02 -2.11
CA THR A 302 10.25 -35.67 -0.79
C THR A 302 9.44 -36.98 -0.76
N GLY A 303 8.92 -37.43 -1.90
CA GLY A 303 8.11 -38.66 -2.01
C GLY A 303 8.84 -39.89 -2.59
N LYS A 304 10.17 -39.95 -2.52
CA LYS A 304 10.95 -41.18 -2.76
C LYS A 304 11.67 -41.61 -1.49
N VAL A 305 10.91 -42.17 -0.55
CA VAL A 305 11.29 -43.31 0.30
C VAL A 305 10.04 -44.14 0.49
#